data_AF-A0A9N8HWT2-F1
#
_entry.id   AF-A0A9N8HWT2-F1
#
_cell.length_a   1.000
_cell.length_b   1.000
_cell.length_c   1.000
_cell.angle_alpha   90.00
_cell.angle_beta   90.00
_cell.angle_gamma   90.00
#
_symmetry.space_group_name_H-M   'P 1'
#
loop_
_entity.id
_entity.type
_entity.pdbx_description
1 polymer ?
#
loop_
_entity_poly.entity_id
_entity_poly.type
_entity_poly.pdbx_seq_one_letter_code
_entity_poly.pdbx_strand_id
1 'polypeptide(L)'
;MYINHHCVVSKNHKPNSNIQVACHYSWERDVVNTSVFEQFCVANTPADADDVYMGAIMILMDNIEMYNDHKQYVPVTSNRIKKHFWTTCGESDCDMDNGRVDPALKMYYNCPLMLTKKNEDVPNRQAKGSRVFLRKVHVKPGEQPFIIKLHCGVRIRVFRVSQIDRITAKHEMKDMLPKCFDVKTHGVSFKCKMKIEKEKIEVRMKGIQFPLVSNSATTGHKLHGYTAPELLVWNWHYADIWVYMVLSRVREMKGLFLWKPLSLDLTRYQMPDEMVHMLEIFSRYIPFDTLSAHNYDEMLQSNAAFN
;
A
#
# COMPACT_ATOMS: atom_id res chain seq x y z
N MET A 1 -28.55 -9.70 5.55
CA MET A 1 -28.01 -8.76 4.55
C MET A 1 -27.43 -9.55 3.38
N TYR A 2 -27.98 -9.40 2.18
CA TYR A 2 -27.62 -10.17 0.97
C TYR A 2 -26.10 -10.22 0.70
N ILE A 3 -25.39 -9.10 0.89
CA ILE A 3 -23.94 -9.00 0.70
C ILE A 3 -23.17 -10.02 1.56
N ASN A 4 -23.49 -10.17 2.86
CA ASN A 4 -22.78 -11.10 3.74
C ASN A 4 -22.93 -12.55 3.29
N HIS A 5 -24.09 -12.92 2.75
CA HIS A 5 -24.35 -14.27 2.29
C HIS A 5 -23.52 -14.63 1.05
N HIS A 6 -23.27 -13.65 0.17
CA HIS A 6 -22.61 -13.89 -1.12
C HIS A 6 -21.12 -13.53 -1.16
N CYS A 7 -20.66 -12.61 -0.31
CA CYS A 7 -19.32 -12.03 -0.42
C CYS A 7 -18.35 -12.50 0.67
N VAL A 8 -18.83 -13.10 1.77
CA VAL A 8 -17.93 -13.61 2.81
C VAL A 8 -17.10 -14.76 2.26
N VAL A 9 -15.79 -14.69 2.48
CA VAL A 9 -14.85 -15.71 2.00
C VAL A 9 -15.25 -17.07 2.54
N SER A 10 -15.41 -18.03 1.64
CA SER A 10 -15.86 -19.39 1.97
C SER A 10 -15.20 -20.41 1.04
N LYS A 11 -15.49 -21.70 1.21
CA LYS A 11 -14.99 -22.75 0.31
C LYS A 11 -15.43 -22.53 -1.15
N ASN A 12 -16.62 -21.94 -1.34
CA ASN A 12 -17.25 -21.74 -2.65
C ASN A 12 -17.02 -20.33 -3.21
N HIS A 13 -16.50 -19.41 -2.39
CA HIS A 13 -16.20 -18.02 -2.78
C HIS A 13 -14.81 -17.64 -2.25
N LYS A 14 -13.78 -18.04 -2.99
CA LYS A 14 -12.38 -17.81 -2.63
C LYS A 14 -11.79 -16.67 -3.45
N PRO A 15 -11.07 -15.74 -2.83
CA PRO A 15 -10.38 -14.70 -3.56
C PRO A 15 -9.21 -15.27 -4.37
N ASN A 16 -8.87 -14.61 -5.47
CA ASN A 16 -7.64 -14.89 -6.21
C ASN A 16 -6.39 -14.59 -5.37
N SER A 17 -5.29 -15.29 -5.62
CA SER A 17 -4.04 -15.17 -4.85
C SER A 17 -3.39 -13.78 -4.91
N ASN A 18 -3.67 -13.01 -5.98
CA ASN A 18 -3.14 -11.66 -6.19
C ASN A 18 -4.20 -10.56 -5.99
N ILE A 19 -5.27 -10.86 -5.24
CA ILE A 19 -6.36 -9.90 -5.01
C ILE A 19 -5.85 -8.63 -4.32
N GLN A 20 -6.42 -7.48 -4.68
CA GLN A 20 -6.20 -6.26 -3.92
C GLN A 20 -6.89 -6.38 -2.56
N VAL A 21 -6.19 -6.03 -1.48
CA VAL A 21 -6.77 -6.00 -0.14
C VAL A 21 -7.00 -4.55 0.31
N ALA A 22 -8.18 -4.28 0.85
CA ALA A 22 -8.53 -3.04 1.53
C ALA A 22 -8.39 -3.22 3.04
N CYS A 23 -7.59 -2.34 3.64
CA CYS A 23 -7.40 -2.23 5.09
C CYS A 23 -7.78 -0.83 5.57
N HIS A 24 -8.12 -0.70 6.85
CA HIS A 24 -8.32 0.62 7.44
C HIS A 24 -6.99 1.18 7.94
N TYR A 25 -6.29 0.40 8.76
CA TYR A 25 -5.08 0.87 9.43
C TYR A 25 -3.80 0.54 8.62
N SER A 26 -2.79 1.40 8.75
CA SER A 26 -1.50 1.19 8.09
C SER A 26 -0.76 -0.05 8.60
N TRP A 27 -0.92 -0.43 9.88
CA TRP A 27 -0.32 -1.64 10.43
C TRP A 27 -0.98 -2.92 9.87
N GLU A 28 -2.31 -2.91 9.64
CA GLU A 28 -3.00 -4.02 8.98
C GLU A 28 -2.47 -4.21 7.56
N ARG A 29 -2.32 -3.11 6.82
CA ARG A 29 -1.72 -3.13 5.47
C ARG A 29 -0.33 -3.78 5.49
N ASP A 30 0.53 -3.35 6.40
CA ASP A 30 1.92 -3.81 6.49
C ASP A 30 2.02 -5.33 6.80
N VAL A 31 1.20 -5.79 7.74
CA VAL A 31 1.08 -7.22 8.08
C VAL A 31 0.57 -8.03 6.89
N VAL A 32 -0.49 -7.58 6.22
CA VAL A 32 -1.05 -8.28 5.05
C VAL A 32 -0.04 -8.33 3.91
N ASN A 33 0.64 -7.22 3.60
CA ASN A 33 1.68 -7.19 2.55
C ASN A 33 2.83 -8.15 2.86
N THR A 34 3.29 -8.19 4.12
CA THR A 34 4.32 -9.14 4.55
C THR A 34 3.84 -10.58 4.42
N SER A 35 2.59 -10.87 4.81
CA SER A 35 2.02 -12.22 4.65
C SER A 35 1.89 -12.65 3.19
N VAL A 36 1.46 -11.74 2.29
CA VAL A 36 1.39 -12.02 0.84
C VAL A 36 2.77 -12.37 0.30
N PHE A 37 3.82 -11.64 0.71
CA PHE A 37 5.19 -11.94 0.31
C PHE A 37 5.65 -13.32 0.81
N GLU A 38 5.40 -13.66 2.06
CA GLU A 38 5.79 -14.97 2.61
C GLU A 38 5.03 -16.12 1.96
N GLN A 39 3.73 -15.96 1.72
CA GLN A 39 2.92 -16.94 1.00
C GLN A 39 3.41 -17.12 -0.44
N PHE A 40 3.77 -16.04 -1.12
CA PHE A 40 4.39 -16.11 -2.45
C PHE A 40 5.69 -16.92 -2.39
N CYS A 41 6.56 -16.67 -1.40
CA CYS A 41 7.80 -17.42 -1.26
C CYS A 41 7.53 -18.92 -1.03
N VAL A 42 6.63 -19.28 -0.11
CA VAL A 42 6.28 -20.69 0.17
C VAL A 42 5.71 -21.37 -1.07
N ALA A 43 4.80 -20.72 -1.79
CA ALA A 43 4.15 -21.30 -2.96
C ALA A 43 5.08 -21.51 -4.17
N ASN A 44 6.22 -20.81 -4.22
CA ASN A 44 7.13 -20.84 -5.37
C ASN A 44 8.53 -21.38 -5.03
N THR A 45 8.80 -21.75 -3.78
CA THR A 45 10.08 -22.37 -3.41
C THR A 45 10.11 -23.81 -3.95
N PRO A 46 11.19 -24.21 -4.66
CA PRO A 46 11.36 -25.59 -5.12
C PRO A 46 11.27 -26.60 -3.95
N ALA A 47 10.90 -27.85 -4.26
CA ALA A 47 10.72 -28.90 -3.25
C ALA A 47 11.97 -29.20 -2.40
N ASP A 48 13.15 -28.84 -2.90
CA ASP A 48 14.39 -28.88 -2.12
C ASP A 48 14.49 -27.62 -1.24
N ALA A 49 13.94 -27.71 -0.03
CA ALA A 49 13.75 -26.58 0.87
C ALA A 49 15.06 -25.98 1.44
N ASP A 50 16.21 -26.62 1.19
CA ASP A 50 17.52 -26.13 1.63
C ASP A 50 18.13 -25.11 0.66
N ASP A 51 17.63 -25.04 -0.57
CA ASP A 51 18.11 -24.10 -1.57
C ASP A 51 17.59 -22.67 -1.37
N VAL A 52 18.37 -21.70 -1.85
CA VAL A 52 18.01 -20.29 -1.82
C VAL A 52 17.00 -20.01 -2.93
N TYR A 53 15.79 -19.59 -2.56
CA TYR A 53 14.79 -19.16 -3.52
C TYR A 53 15.19 -17.86 -4.21
N MET A 54 15.37 -17.92 -5.53
CA MET A 54 15.88 -16.80 -6.33
C MET A 54 14.79 -15.84 -6.84
N GLY A 55 13.51 -16.23 -6.77
CA GLY A 55 12.39 -15.45 -7.32
C GLY A 55 11.90 -14.30 -6.43
N ALA A 56 12.42 -14.20 -5.20
CA ALA A 56 12.13 -13.13 -4.26
C ALA A 56 13.41 -12.53 -3.68
N ILE A 57 13.33 -11.26 -3.30
CA ILE A 57 14.41 -10.55 -2.62
C ILE A 57 13.87 -9.65 -1.51
N MET A 58 14.75 -9.27 -0.59
CA MET A 58 14.52 -8.19 0.37
C MET A 58 15.62 -7.14 0.23
N ILE A 59 15.26 -5.86 0.26
CA ILE A 59 16.20 -4.74 0.24
C ILE A 59 16.14 -3.99 1.57
N LEU A 60 17.25 -4.01 2.31
CA LEU A 60 17.38 -3.33 3.60
C LEU A 60 17.83 -1.88 3.40
N MET A 61 17.19 -0.98 4.13
CA MET A 61 17.62 0.42 4.27
C MET A 61 19.06 0.49 4.78
N ASP A 62 19.85 1.42 4.25
CA ASP A 62 21.25 1.62 4.63
C ASP A 62 21.52 3.08 5.05
N ASN A 63 22.74 3.37 5.50
CA ASN A 63 23.17 4.68 6.02
C ASN A 63 22.23 5.22 7.11
N ILE A 64 21.83 4.33 8.02
CA ILE A 64 20.88 4.63 9.08
C ILE A 64 21.52 5.55 10.12
N GLU A 65 20.87 6.67 10.41
CA GLU A 65 21.23 7.59 11.49
C GLU A 65 20.05 7.74 12.47
N MET A 66 20.35 7.88 13.76
CA MET A 66 19.35 8.12 14.82
C MET A 66 19.60 9.47 15.46
N TYR A 67 18.52 10.19 15.76
CA TYR A 67 18.57 11.44 16.49
C TYR A 67 18.80 11.16 17.98
N ASN A 68 19.89 11.67 18.53
CA ASN A 68 20.28 11.45 19.92
C ASN A 68 19.81 12.59 20.84
N ASP A 69 20.06 12.41 22.14
CA ASP A 69 19.72 13.40 23.19
C ASP A 69 20.49 14.71 23.04
N HIS A 70 21.63 14.69 22.35
CA HIS A 70 22.40 15.88 21.98
C HIS A 70 21.84 16.61 20.74
N LYS A 71 20.62 16.26 20.30
CA LYS A 71 19.93 16.90 19.19
C LYS A 71 20.65 16.77 17.85
N GLN A 72 21.41 15.68 17.67
CA GLN A 72 22.19 15.41 16.47
C GLN A 72 21.82 14.04 15.88
N TYR A 73 21.90 13.94 14.56
CA TYR A 73 21.85 12.63 13.90
C TYR A 73 23.22 11.98 14.01
N VAL A 74 23.24 10.76 14.56
CA VAL A 74 24.46 9.95 14.67
C VAL A 74 24.28 8.65 13.91
N PRO A 75 25.29 8.19 13.15
CA PRO A 75 25.23 6.90 12.48
C PRO A 75 24.97 5.76 13.46
N VAL A 76 24.04 4.88 13.12
CA VAL A 76 23.83 3.65 13.89
C VAL A 76 24.98 2.71 13.55
N THR A 77 25.95 2.57 14.46
CA THR A 77 27.12 1.68 14.26
C THR A 77 26.86 0.26 14.73
N SER A 78 25.98 0.07 15.71
CA SER A 78 25.66 -1.24 16.29
C SER A 78 24.87 -2.13 15.33
N ASN A 79 25.46 -3.26 14.93
CA ASN A 79 24.79 -4.28 14.12
C ASN A 79 23.55 -4.88 14.82
N ARG A 80 23.55 -4.94 16.17
CA ARG A 80 22.38 -5.40 16.93
C ARG A 80 21.20 -4.45 16.75
N ILE A 81 21.44 -3.13 16.80
CA ILE A 81 20.40 -2.12 16.60
C ILE A 81 19.89 -2.15 15.16
N LYS A 82 20.79 -2.24 14.16
CA LYS A 82 20.39 -2.37 12.75
C LYS A 82 19.54 -3.62 12.51
N LYS A 83 19.98 -4.78 13.02
CA LYS A 83 19.23 -6.04 12.93
C LYS A 83 17.86 -5.89 13.57
N HIS A 84 17.78 -5.31 14.76
CA HIS A 84 16.51 -5.05 15.44
C HIS A 84 15.59 -4.19 14.58
N PHE A 85 16.09 -3.05 14.10
CA PHE A 85 15.35 -2.14 13.21
C PHE A 85 14.75 -2.86 11.99
N TRP A 86 15.56 -3.61 11.22
CA TRP A 86 15.07 -4.31 10.02
C TRP A 86 14.12 -5.47 10.31
N THR A 87 14.16 -6.06 11.51
CA THR A 87 13.36 -7.24 11.86
C THR A 87 12.09 -6.90 12.61
N THR A 88 12.02 -5.75 13.28
CA THR A 88 10.86 -5.36 14.09
C THR A 88 10.10 -4.17 13.56
N CYS A 89 10.66 -3.42 12.61
CA CYS A 89 10.01 -2.24 12.04
C CYS A 89 9.61 -2.56 10.60
N GLY A 90 8.37 -2.22 10.28
CA GLY A 90 7.87 -2.22 8.91
C GLY A 90 7.53 -0.81 8.43
N GLU A 91 6.86 -0.75 7.29
CA GLU A 91 6.42 0.50 6.68
C GLU A 91 5.42 1.26 7.58
N SER A 92 4.65 0.53 8.39
CA SER A 92 3.71 1.13 9.35
C SER A 92 4.38 1.80 10.55
N ASP A 93 5.64 1.46 10.84
CA ASP A 93 6.40 2.02 11.96
C ASP A 93 7.23 3.24 11.54
N CYS A 94 7.49 3.43 10.24
CA CYS A 94 8.36 4.46 9.69
C CYS A 94 7.56 5.58 8.99
N ASP A 95 7.25 6.63 9.75
CA ASP A 95 6.41 7.75 9.33
C ASP A 95 7.24 8.92 8.77
N MET A 96 6.96 9.37 7.55
CA MET A 96 7.56 10.57 6.95
C MET A 96 6.51 11.68 6.94
N ASP A 97 6.93 12.95 6.96
CA ASP A 97 6.02 14.11 6.90
C ASP A 97 4.97 13.99 5.78
N ASN A 98 5.35 13.36 4.66
CA ASN A 98 4.49 13.16 3.51
C ASN A 98 4.45 11.71 3.03
N GLY A 99 4.41 10.72 3.92
CA GLY A 99 4.24 9.33 3.52
C GLY A 99 4.84 8.36 4.50
N ARG A 100 5.27 7.21 3.99
CA ARG A 100 5.94 6.17 4.76
C ARG A 100 7.08 5.58 3.95
N VAL A 101 8.04 4.98 4.63
CA VAL A 101 9.17 4.30 4.01
C VAL A 101 9.25 2.88 4.56
N ASP A 102 9.50 1.90 3.69
CA ASP A 102 9.70 0.51 4.12
C ASP A 102 11.19 0.28 4.44
N PRO A 103 11.56 -0.01 5.70
CA PRO A 103 12.94 -0.26 6.07
C PRO A 103 13.48 -1.60 5.53
N ALA A 104 12.60 -2.53 5.18
CA ALA A 104 12.94 -3.86 4.68
C ALA A 104 11.99 -4.22 3.53
N LEU A 105 12.23 -3.62 2.37
CA LEU A 105 11.37 -3.71 1.18
C LEU A 105 11.38 -5.12 0.59
N LYS A 106 10.24 -5.80 0.65
CA LYS A 106 10.06 -7.21 0.22
C LYS A 106 9.47 -7.25 -1.18
N MET A 107 10.12 -7.95 -2.09
CA MET A 107 9.74 -7.90 -3.51
C MET A 107 9.91 -9.22 -4.24
N TYR A 108 9.04 -9.43 -5.22
CA TYR A 108 9.09 -10.51 -6.20
C TYR A 108 8.67 -10.00 -7.57
N TYR A 109 9.00 -10.74 -8.62
CA TYR A 109 8.66 -10.30 -9.98
C TYR A 109 7.16 -9.98 -10.13
N ASN A 110 6.87 -8.82 -10.71
CA ASN A 110 5.50 -8.34 -10.93
C ASN A 110 4.67 -8.13 -9.65
N CYS A 111 5.31 -8.00 -8.48
CA CYS A 111 4.60 -7.62 -7.25
C CYS A 111 4.06 -6.18 -7.35
N PRO A 112 2.86 -5.90 -6.79
CA PRO A 112 2.31 -4.56 -6.74
C PRO A 112 3.08 -3.69 -5.73
N LEU A 113 3.47 -2.51 -6.18
CA LEU A 113 4.16 -1.48 -5.41
C LEU A 113 3.45 -0.13 -5.59
N MET A 114 3.77 0.81 -4.71
CA MET A 114 3.25 2.17 -4.76
C MET A 114 4.37 3.16 -4.50
N LEU A 115 4.40 4.25 -5.27
CA LEU A 115 5.35 5.34 -5.08
C LEU A 115 5.00 6.15 -3.82
N THR A 116 6.00 6.41 -2.98
CA THR A 116 5.84 7.20 -1.75
C THR A 116 6.47 8.58 -1.81
N LYS A 117 7.27 8.87 -2.84
CA LYS A 117 7.88 10.18 -3.04
C LYS A 117 6.84 11.24 -3.38
N LYS A 118 7.19 12.49 -3.08
CA LYS A 118 6.43 13.66 -3.50
C LYS A 118 6.27 13.69 -5.03
N ASN A 119 5.30 14.45 -5.49
CA ASN A 119 4.93 14.72 -6.87
C ASN A 119 6.08 15.35 -7.69
N GLU A 120 7.12 14.57 -7.99
CA GLU A 120 8.28 15.02 -8.77
C GLU A 120 7.99 15.06 -10.26
N ASP A 121 7.14 14.15 -10.74
CA ASP A 121 6.81 14.07 -12.16
C ASP A 121 5.34 13.68 -12.34
N VAL A 122 4.47 14.63 -11.96
CA VAL A 122 3.01 14.52 -12.15
C VAL A 122 2.63 14.34 -13.62
N PRO A 123 3.24 15.05 -14.59
CA PRO A 123 2.94 14.84 -16.01
C PRO A 123 3.16 13.39 -16.46
N ASN A 124 4.25 12.75 -16.00
CA ASN A 124 4.50 11.33 -16.26
C ASN A 124 3.88 10.41 -15.21
N ARG A 125 2.94 10.90 -14.39
CA ARG A 125 2.20 10.13 -13.37
C ARG A 125 3.11 9.35 -12.41
N GLN A 126 4.28 9.88 -12.11
CA GLN A 126 5.17 9.40 -11.06
C GLN A 126 4.96 10.27 -9.81
N ALA A 127 3.75 10.17 -9.29
CA ALA A 127 3.28 10.93 -8.14
C ALA A 127 3.13 10.01 -6.92
N LYS A 128 2.99 10.62 -5.74
CA LYS A 128 2.67 9.86 -4.52
C LYS A 128 1.37 9.08 -4.73
N GLY A 129 1.39 7.80 -4.41
CA GLY A 129 0.22 6.93 -4.58
C GLY A 129 0.12 6.26 -5.94
N SER A 130 0.96 6.63 -6.92
CA SER A 130 1.01 5.95 -8.21
C SER A 130 1.36 4.48 -8.04
N ARG A 131 0.53 3.62 -8.63
CA ARG A 131 0.62 2.16 -8.55
C ARG A 131 1.46 1.62 -9.70
N VAL A 132 2.40 0.74 -9.36
CA VAL A 132 3.36 0.16 -10.30
C VAL A 132 3.61 -1.31 -9.98
N PHE A 133 4.17 -2.04 -10.93
CA PHE A 133 4.62 -3.42 -10.76
C PHE A 133 6.13 -3.50 -10.89
N LEU A 134 6.78 -4.31 -10.05
CA LEU A 134 8.20 -4.58 -10.19
C LEU A 134 8.49 -5.28 -11.52
N ARG A 135 9.50 -4.82 -12.26
CA ARG A 135 10.03 -5.52 -13.44
C ARG A 135 11.43 -6.07 -13.22
N LYS A 136 12.33 -5.25 -12.68
CA LYS A 136 13.72 -5.65 -12.52
C LYS A 136 14.37 -4.89 -11.37
N VAL A 137 15.27 -5.57 -10.67
CA VAL A 137 16.18 -4.98 -9.69
C VAL A 137 17.57 -5.06 -10.28
N HIS A 138 18.25 -3.92 -10.41
CA HIS A 138 19.59 -3.84 -10.97
C HIS A 138 20.59 -3.71 -9.83
N VAL A 139 21.27 -4.82 -9.54
CA VAL A 139 22.37 -4.87 -8.57
C VAL A 139 23.62 -4.26 -9.20
N LYS A 140 24.41 -3.52 -8.43
CA LYS A 140 25.67 -2.96 -8.92
C LYS A 140 26.67 -4.07 -9.26
N PRO A 141 27.57 -3.87 -10.24
CA PRO A 141 28.57 -4.88 -10.59
C PRO A 141 29.41 -5.32 -9.40
N GLY A 142 29.57 -6.64 -9.23
CA GLY A 142 30.42 -7.23 -8.17
C GLY A 142 29.74 -7.38 -6.80
N GLU A 143 28.58 -6.76 -6.57
CA GLU A 143 27.87 -6.87 -5.30
C GLU A 143 27.23 -8.24 -5.11
N GLN A 144 27.31 -8.77 -3.89
CA GLN A 144 26.74 -10.07 -3.52
C GLN A 144 25.65 -9.91 -2.45
N PRO A 145 24.55 -10.69 -2.54
CA PRO A 145 23.56 -10.74 -1.48
C PRO A 145 24.12 -11.48 -0.27
N PHE A 146 23.50 -11.25 0.89
CA PHE A 146 23.54 -12.22 1.99
C PHE A 146 22.23 -13.02 2.02
N ILE A 147 22.29 -14.22 2.57
CA ILE A 147 21.15 -15.13 2.63
C ILE A 147 20.52 -15.09 4.01
N ILE A 148 19.20 -14.94 4.07
CA ILE A 148 18.43 -15.07 5.31
C ILE A 148 17.37 -16.15 5.17
N LYS A 149 16.97 -16.74 6.30
CA LYS A 149 15.77 -17.57 6.42
C LYS A 149 14.63 -16.71 6.94
N LEU A 150 13.54 -16.64 6.18
CA LEU A 150 12.30 -15.96 6.56
C LEU A 150 11.58 -16.72 7.68
N HIS A 151 10.59 -16.08 8.30
CA HIS A 151 9.77 -16.74 9.33
C HIS A 151 9.01 -17.95 8.77
N CYS A 152 8.56 -17.88 7.51
CA CYS A 152 7.94 -19.00 6.79
C CYS A 152 8.92 -20.15 6.43
N GLY A 153 10.19 -20.05 6.82
CA GLY A 153 11.21 -21.08 6.60
C GLY A 153 11.97 -21.00 5.28
N VAL A 154 11.50 -20.19 4.32
CA VAL A 154 12.15 -20.03 3.01
C VAL A 154 13.43 -19.21 3.12
N ARG A 155 14.50 -19.64 2.43
CA ARG A 155 15.74 -18.89 2.30
C ARG A 155 15.70 -17.98 1.09
N ILE A 156 16.02 -16.69 1.24
CA ILE A 156 16.03 -15.71 0.15
C ILE A 156 17.31 -14.88 0.12
N ARG A 157 17.53 -14.19 -1.00
CA ARG A 157 18.58 -13.19 -1.16
C ARG A 157 18.16 -11.86 -0.55
N VAL A 158 19.10 -11.24 0.16
CA VAL A 158 18.94 -9.91 0.75
C VAL A 158 20.09 -9.02 0.33
N PHE A 159 19.75 -7.79 -0.04
CA PHE A 159 20.71 -6.75 -0.38
C PHE A 159 20.52 -5.56 0.56
N ARG A 160 21.59 -4.83 0.83
CA ARG A 160 21.48 -3.44 1.29
C ARG A 160 21.15 -2.55 0.11
N VAL A 161 20.42 -1.47 0.34
CA VAL A 161 20.07 -0.52 -0.73
C VAL A 161 21.31 0.03 -1.45
N SER A 162 22.42 0.19 -0.74
CA SER A 162 23.70 0.68 -1.26
C SER A 162 24.29 -0.23 -2.35
N GLN A 163 23.90 -1.51 -2.37
CA GLN A 163 24.32 -2.52 -3.35
C GLN A 163 23.45 -2.49 -4.63
N ILE A 164 22.35 -1.74 -4.62
CA ILE A 164 21.40 -1.65 -5.72
C ILE A 164 21.61 -0.33 -6.47
N ASP A 165 21.63 -0.39 -7.79
CA ASP A 165 21.74 0.79 -8.66
C ASP A 165 20.36 1.43 -8.88
N ARG A 166 19.38 0.62 -9.30
CA ARG A 166 18.01 1.08 -9.57
C ARG A 166 17.00 -0.06 -9.62
N ILE A 167 15.73 0.32 -9.57
CA ILE A 167 14.60 -0.59 -9.77
C ILE A 167 13.84 -0.14 -11.01
N THR A 168 13.63 -1.03 -11.98
CA THR A 168 12.71 -0.76 -13.09
C THR A 168 11.31 -1.15 -12.67
N ALA A 169 10.39 -0.18 -12.70
CA ALA A 169 8.98 -0.35 -12.42
C ALA A 169 8.15 -0.16 -13.69
N LYS A 170 7.00 -0.83 -13.76
CA LYS A 170 6.00 -0.65 -14.84
C LYS A 170 4.73 -0.04 -14.28
N HIS A 171 4.17 0.96 -14.95
CA HIS A 171 2.86 1.51 -14.59
C HIS A 171 1.77 0.42 -14.63
N GLU A 172 0.86 0.45 -13.65
CA GLU A 172 -0.34 -0.41 -13.68
C GLU A 172 -1.29 -0.02 -14.82
N MET A 173 -1.35 1.27 -15.13
CA MET A 173 -2.10 1.80 -16.27
C MET A 173 -1.50 1.35 -17.60
N LYS A 174 -2.33 0.77 -18.47
CA LYS A 174 -1.88 0.16 -19.74
C LYS A 174 -1.45 1.17 -20.80
N ASP A 175 -2.07 2.35 -20.80
CA ASP A 175 -1.96 3.36 -21.86
C ASP A 175 -0.85 4.39 -21.61
N MET A 176 -0.10 4.24 -20.52
CA MET A 176 0.97 5.14 -20.16
C MET A 176 2.25 4.82 -20.97
N LEU A 177 2.86 5.87 -21.55
CA LEU A 177 4.16 5.82 -22.21
C LEU A 177 5.15 6.80 -21.55
N PRO A 178 6.40 6.39 -21.29
CA PRO A 178 6.93 5.03 -21.41
C PRO A 178 6.36 4.09 -20.35
N LYS A 179 6.01 2.85 -20.72
CA LYS A 179 5.38 1.87 -19.80
C LYS A 179 6.21 1.57 -18.56
N CYS A 180 7.54 1.67 -18.69
CA CYS A 180 8.49 1.40 -17.62
C CYS A 180 9.39 2.62 -17.39
N PHE A 181 9.81 2.78 -16.14
CA PHE A 181 10.75 3.81 -15.72
C PHE A 181 11.64 3.29 -14.60
N ASP A 182 12.78 3.93 -14.40
CA ASP A 182 13.73 3.58 -13.37
C ASP A 182 13.51 4.43 -12.12
N VAL A 183 13.37 3.75 -10.98
CA VAL A 183 13.27 4.33 -9.65
C VAL A 183 14.66 4.31 -9.02
N LYS A 184 15.05 5.46 -8.44
CA LYS A 184 16.32 5.64 -7.73
C LYS A 184 16.12 5.77 -6.23
N THR A 185 17.18 5.49 -5.48
CA THR A 185 17.23 5.67 -4.03
C THR A 185 17.31 7.15 -3.67
N HIS A 186 16.91 7.48 -2.45
CA HIS A 186 17.07 8.83 -1.90
C HIS A 186 17.26 8.78 -0.39
N GLY A 187 17.83 9.85 0.17
CA GLY A 187 17.84 10.07 1.60
C GLY A 187 16.43 10.37 2.10
N VAL A 188 16.03 9.73 3.19
CA VAL A 188 14.74 9.91 3.85
C VAL A 188 14.95 10.30 5.31
N SER A 189 14.07 11.16 5.83
CA SER A 189 13.94 11.44 7.26
C SER A 189 12.56 10.95 7.71
N PHE A 190 12.50 10.24 8.83
CA PHE A 190 11.27 9.62 9.31
C PHE A 190 11.27 9.51 10.84
N LYS A 191 10.08 9.40 11.43
CA LYS A 191 9.88 8.98 12.81
C LYS A 191 9.64 7.47 12.82
N CYS A 192 10.46 6.74 13.57
CA CYS A 192 10.33 5.30 13.71
C CYS A 192 9.75 4.95 15.08
N LYS A 193 8.69 4.14 15.09
CA LYS A 193 8.11 3.56 16.30
C LYS A 193 8.76 2.21 16.57
N MET A 194 9.85 2.21 17.31
CA MET A 194 10.60 1.00 17.65
C MET A 194 10.14 0.43 18.97
N LYS A 195 10.05 -0.90 19.07
CA LYS A 195 9.86 -1.58 20.36
C LYS A 195 11.20 -2.02 20.90
N ILE A 196 11.68 -1.43 21.99
CA ILE A 196 12.88 -1.91 22.69
C ILE A 196 12.41 -2.60 23.97
N GLU A 197 12.71 -3.90 24.07
CA GLU A 197 12.20 -4.78 25.14
C GLU A 197 10.67 -4.76 25.23
N LYS A 198 10.11 -4.05 26.22
CA LYS A 198 8.67 -3.90 26.44
C LYS A 198 8.13 -2.51 26.11
N GLU A 199 9.01 -1.55 25.89
CA GLU A 199 8.63 -0.15 25.68
C GLU A 199 8.60 0.20 24.20
N LYS A 200 7.63 1.03 23.82
CA LYS A 200 7.58 1.65 22.50
C LYS A 200 8.24 3.01 22.59
N ILE A 201 9.30 3.19 21.83
CA ILE A 201 9.98 4.47 21.68
C ILE A 201 9.70 5.02 20.28
N GLU A 202 9.54 6.34 20.19
CA GLU A 202 9.49 7.05 18.92
C GLU A 202 10.81 7.79 18.74
N VAL A 203 11.56 7.45 17.69
CA VAL A 203 12.88 8.03 17.42
C VAL A 203 12.90 8.66 16.04
N ARG A 204 13.48 9.85 15.91
CA ARG A 204 13.72 10.46 14.60
C ARG A 204 14.94 9.80 13.97
N MET A 205 14.82 9.37 12.72
CA MET A 205 15.84 8.63 12.00
C MET A 205 16.03 9.19 10.59
N LYS A 206 17.20 8.91 10.04
CA LYS A 206 17.52 9.10 8.62
C LYS A 206 18.04 7.80 8.03
N GLY A 207 17.92 7.66 6.72
CA GLY A 207 18.48 6.53 5.98
C GLY A 207 18.38 6.73 4.48
N ILE A 208 18.86 5.77 3.71
CA ILE A 208 18.69 5.72 2.26
C ILE A 208 17.74 4.57 1.92
N GLN A 209 16.74 4.83 1.08
CA GLN A 209 15.82 3.81 0.58
C GLN A 209 15.19 4.20 -0.76
N PHE A 210 14.59 3.24 -1.47
CA PHE A 210 13.69 3.51 -2.58
C PHE A 210 12.37 4.13 -2.10
N PRO A 211 11.77 5.06 -2.87
CA PRO A 211 10.44 5.62 -2.58
C PRO A 211 9.32 4.64 -2.97
N LEU A 212 9.42 3.38 -2.53
CA LEU A 212 8.51 2.31 -2.88
C LEU A 212 8.05 1.60 -1.61
N VAL A 213 6.79 1.17 -1.61
CA VAL A 213 6.21 0.30 -0.59
C VAL A 213 5.36 -0.78 -1.26
N SER A 214 5.22 -1.94 -0.64
CA SER A 214 4.32 -2.99 -1.10
C SER A 214 2.86 -2.51 -1.14
N ASN A 215 2.10 -2.93 -2.14
CA ASN A 215 0.74 -2.45 -2.38
C ASN A 215 -0.27 -3.57 -2.70
N SER A 216 0.00 -4.80 -2.26
CA SER A 216 -1.01 -5.89 -2.32
C SER A 216 -2.20 -5.57 -1.42
N ALA A 217 -1.93 -4.97 -0.27
CA ALA A 217 -2.89 -4.29 0.59
C ALA A 217 -2.72 -2.78 0.50
N THR A 218 -3.81 -2.03 0.65
CA THR A 218 -3.78 -0.57 0.72
C THR A 218 -4.86 -0.04 1.65
N THR A 219 -4.72 1.22 2.09
CA THR A 219 -5.70 1.84 2.98
C THR A 219 -6.87 2.41 2.17
N GLY A 220 -8.09 2.37 2.71
CA GLY A 220 -9.30 2.83 2.00
C GLY A 220 -9.16 4.21 1.33
N HIS A 221 -8.59 5.20 2.03
CA HIS A 221 -8.36 6.55 1.47
C HIS A 221 -7.36 6.61 0.32
N LYS A 222 -6.48 5.60 0.18
CA LYS A 222 -5.56 5.46 -0.96
C LYS A 222 -6.19 4.73 -2.16
N LEU A 223 -7.42 4.22 -2.02
CA LEU A 223 -8.22 3.68 -3.12
C LEU A 223 -9.08 4.76 -3.81
N HIS A 224 -9.05 6.01 -3.36
CA HIS A 224 -9.77 7.09 -4.04
C HIS A 224 -9.39 7.16 -5.52
N GLY A 225 -10.40 7.21 -6.39
CA GLY A 225 -10.22 7.23 -7.85
C GLY A 225 -9.77 5.91 -8.47
N TYR A 226 -9.53 4.86 -7.68
CA TYR A 226 -9.25 3.51 -8.18
C TYR A 226 -10.52 2.67 -8.24
N THR A 227 -10.61 1.82 -9.27
CA THR A 227 -11.63 0.78 -9.37
C THR A 227 -10.93 -0.57 -9.45
N ALA A 228 -11.09 -1.39 -8.42
CA ALA A 228 -10.53 -2.72 -8.34
C ALA A 228 -11.44 -3.70 -9.13
N PRO A 229 -10.87 -4.60 -9.95
CA PRO A 229 -11.66 -5.68 -10.53
C PRO A 229 -12.17 -6.64 -9.45
N GLU A 230 -11.32 -6.91 -8.45
CA GLU A 230 -11.64 -7.69 -7.26
C GLU A 230 -11.02 -7.02 -6.04
N LEU A 231 -11.72 -7.07 -4.91
CA LEU A 231 -11.28 -6.48 -3.65
C LEU A 231 -11.64 -7.37 -2.46
N LEU A 232 -10.64 -7.70 -1.66
CA LEU A 232 -10.82 -8.31 -0.35
C LEU A 232 -10.84 -7.23 0.73
N VAL A 233 -11.90 -7.16 1.51
CA VAL A 233 -11.98 -6.31 2.70
C VAL A 233 -11.46 -7.10 3.90
N TRP A 234 -10.30 -6.71 4.42
CA TRP A 234 -9.65 -7.40 5.53
C TRP A 234 -10.42 -7.24 6.86
N ASN A 235 -10.89 -6.03 7.11
CA ASN A 235 -11.61 -5.68 8.33
C ASN A 235 -12.51 -4.47 8.08
N TRP A 236 -13.59 -4.32 8.84
CA TRP A 236 -14.50 -3.20 8.70
C TRP A 236 -14.19 -2.10 9.70
N HIS A 237 -14.14 -0.86 9.20
CA HIS A 237 -14.21 0.33 10.01
C HIS A 237 -15.53 1.06 9.73
N TYR A 238 -16.27 1.34 10.80
CA TYR A 238 -17.61 1.92 10.74
C TYR A 238 -17.65 3.41 11.10
N ALA A 239 -16.49 4.06 11.25
CA ALA A 239 -16.45 5.50 11.34
C ALA A 239 -16.35 6.11 9.94
N ASP A 240 -16.82 7.35 9.83
CA ASP A 240 -16.86 8.13 8.60
C ASP A 240 -17.58 7.39 7.46
N ILE A 241 -17.23 7.73 6.22
CA ILE A 241 -17.77 7.11 4.99
C ILE A 241 -16.96 5.89 4.53
N TRP A 242 -16.15 5.27 5.41
CA TRP A 242 -15.16 4.27 5.00
C TRP A 242 -15.78 3.02 4.35
N VAL A 243 -16.88 2.51 4.91
CA VAL A 243 -17.60 1.37 4.33
C VAL A 243 -18.05 1.69 2.90
N TYR A 244 -18.70 2.84 2.69
CA TYR A 244 -19.15 3.29 1.38
C TYR A 244 -17.97 3.48 0.41
N MET A 245 -16.88 4.10 0.88
CA MET A 245 -15.67 4.28 0.09
C MET A 245 -15.12 2.95 -0.41
N VAL A 246 -15.03 1.93 0.43
CA VAL A 246 -14.49 0.62 0.06
C VAL A 246 -15.44 -0.14 -0.87
N LEU A 247 -16.74 -0.16 -0.56
CA LEU A 247 -17.74 -0.84 -1.38
C LEU A 247 -17.84 -0.23 -2.79
N SER A 248 -17.68 1.08 -2.91
CA SER A 248 -17.68 1.78 -4.22
C SER A 248 -16.44 1.54 -5.08
N ARG A 249 -15.43 0.80 -4.60
CA ARG A 249 -14.21 0.50 -5.39
C ARG A 249 -14.37 -0.71 -6.30
N VAL A 250 -15.42 -1.51 -6.17
CA VAL A 250 -15.65 -2.71 -7.01
C VAL A 250 -16.90 -2.49 -7.86
N ARG A 251 -16.84 -2.88 -9.14
CA ARG A 251 -17.97 -2.70 -10.07
C ARG A 251 -19.10 -3.70 -9.86
N GLU A 252 -18.76 -4.92 -9.47
CA GLU A 252 -19.70 -6.04 -9.37
C GLU A 252 -19.52 -6.77 -8.04
N MET A 253 -20.63 -7.19 -7.44
CA MET A 253 -20.63 -7.93 -6.17
C MET A 253 -19.80 -9.22 -6.22
N LYS A 254 -19.71 -9.88 -7.38
CA LYS A 254 -18.88 -11.08 -7.58
C LYS A 254 -17.38 -10.84 -7.35
N GLY A 255 -16.92 -9.59 -7.53
CA GLY A 255 -15.54 -9.19 -7.26
C GLY A 255 -15.30 -8.74 -5.82
N LEU A 256 -16.33 -8.73 -4.96
CA LEU A 256 -16.22 -8.35 -3.56
C LEU A 256 -16.03 -9.59 -2.68
N PHE A 257 -14.99 -9.53 -1.84
CA PHE A 257 -14.67 -10.58 -0.88
C PHE A 257 -14.57 -9.97 0.50
N LEU A 258 -15.18 -10.59 1.51
CA LEU A 258 -15.19 -10.10 2.88
C LEU A 258 -14.52 -11.12 3.78
N TRP A 259 -13.44 -10.71 4.45
CA TRP A 259 -12.82 -11.55 5.46
C TRP A 259 -13.71 -11.66 6.71
N LYS A 260 -14.41 -10.57 7.06
CA LYS A 260 -15.42 -10.52 8.12
C LYS A 260 -16.75 -10.00 7.57
N PRO A 261 -17.88 -10.50 8.05
CA PRO A 261 -19.19 -10.00 7.63
C PRO A 261 -19.35 -8.51 8.00
N LEU A 262 -20.13 -7.78 7.21
CA LEU A 262 -20.67 -6.48 7.55
C LEU A 262 -21.59 -6.59 8.77
N SER A 263 -21.64 -5.54 9.58
CA SER A 263 -22.56 -5.43 10.69
C SER A 263 -24.01 -5.40 10.19
N LEU A 264 -24.91 -6.00 10.95
CA LEU A 264 -26.36 -5.89 10.70
C LEU A 264 -26.97 -4.67 11.39
N ASP A 265 -26.20 -4.05 12.29
CA ASP A 265 -26.57 -2.82 12.98
C ASP A 265 -26.47 -1.63 12.03
N LEU A 266 -27.64 -1.16 11.55
CA LEU A 266 -27.74 -0.08 10.58
C LEU A 266 -27.27 1.28 11.13
N THR A 267 -27.22 1.46 12.45
CA THR A 267 -26.74 2.71 13.06
C THR A 267 -25.28 2.99 12.71
N ARG A 268 -24.50 1.95 12.42
CA ARG A 268 -23.10 2.02 12.00
C ARG A 268 -22.87 2.56 10.59
N TYR A 269 -23.94 2.77 9.84
CA TYR A 269 -23.90 3.31 8.48
C TYR A 269 -24.59 4.66 8.39
N GLN A 270 -24.95 5.24 9.54
CA GLN A 270 -25.51 6.58 9.58
C GLN A 270 -24.50 7.58 9.03
N MET A 271 -25.02 8.49 8.22
CA MET A 271 -24.25 9.62 7.71
C MET A 271 -23.87 10.52 8.89
N PRO A 272 -22.63 11.03 8.96
CA PRO A 272 -22.25 11.98 10.00
C PRO A 272 -23.19 13.18 10.06
N ASP A 273 -23.48 13.67 11.27
CA ASP A 273 -24.42 14.78 11.49
C ASP A 273 -24.00 16.04 10.71
N GLU A 274 -22.69 16.26 10.51
CA GLU A 274 -22.17 17.38 9.73
C GLU A 274 -22.58 17.29 8.25
N MET A 275 -22.63 16.08 7.67
CA MET A 275 -23.10 15.89 6.30
C MET A 275 -24.61 16.04 6.20
N VAL A 276 -25.37 15.56 7.19
CA VAL A 276 -26.82 15.80 7.27
C VAL A 276 -27.08 17.30 7.28
N HIS A 277 -26.40 18.03 8.16
CA HIS A 277 -26.52 19.48 8.27
C HIS A 277 -26.12 20.21 6.98
N MET A 278 -25.04 19.78 6.32
CA MET A 278 -24.65 20.32 5.02
C MET A 278 -25.73 20.13 3.96
N LEU A 279 -26.34 18.94 3.87
CA LEU A 279 -27.43 18.67 2.92
C LEU A 279 -28.70 19.49 3.24
N GLU A 280 -28.99 19.73 4.51
CA GLU A 280 -30.07 20.63 4.94
C GLU A 280 -29.80 22.08 4.56
N ILE A 281 -28.55 22.54 4.66
CA ILE A 281 -28.15 23.86 4.16
C ILE A 281 -28.35 23.90 2.64
N PHE A 282 -27.82 22.93 1.90
CA PHE A 282 -27.97 22.90 0.44
C PHE A 282 -29.42 22.90 -0.01
N SER A 283 -30.30 22.13 0.64
CA SER A 283 -31.73 22.10 0.30
C SER A 283 -32.47 23.40 0.61
N ARG A 284 -31.95 24.23 1.52
CA ARG A 284 -32.51 25.56 1.84
C ARG A 284 -32.06 26.65 0.87
N TYR A 285 -30.83 26.56 0.34
CA TYR A 285 -30.23 27.61 -0.48
C TYR A 285 -30.20 27.31 -1.99
N ILE A 286 -30.39 26.05 -2.37
CA ILE A 286 -30.53 25.62 -3.77
C ILE A 286 -31.97 25.11 -3.90
N PRO A 287 -32.87 25.84 -4.58
CA PRO A 287 -34.17 25.28 -4.94
C PRO A 287 -33.91 24.00 -5.74
N PHE A 288 -34.35 22.86 -5.23
CA PHE A 288 -34.50 21.67 -6.06
C PHE A 288 -35.70 21.92 -6.98
N ASP A 289 -35.51 22.70 -8.04
CA ASP A 289 -36.31 22.46 -9.22
C ASP A 289 -35.96 21.04 -9.65
N THR A 290 -36.90 20.11 -9.52
CA THR A 290 -36.74 18.76 -10.06
C THR A 290 -36.30 18.91 -11.51
N LEU A 291 -35.08 18.48 -11.82
CA LEU A 291 -34.57 18.44 -13.19
C LEU A 291 -35.62 17.73 -14.04
N SER A 292 -36.31 18.48 -14.88
CA SER A 292 -37.25 17.91 -15.82
C SER A 292 -36.45 17.18 -16.92
N ALA A 293 -37.11 16.27 -17.64
CA ALA A 293 -36.51 15.64 -18.82
C ALA A 293 -35.98 16.69 -19.80
N HIS A 294 -36.65 17.84 -19.90
CA HIS A 294 -36.23 18.97 -20.73
C HIS A 294 -34.90 19.58 -20.27
N ASN A 295 -34.71 19.77 -18.95
CA ASN A 295 -33.43 20.29 -18.43
C ASN A 295 -32.28 19.31 -18.65
N TYR A 296 -32.55 18.01 -18.58
CA TYR A 296 -31.56 16.98 -18.89
C TYR A 296 -31.16 17.00 -20.37
N ASP A 297 -32.14 17.15 -21.27
CA ASP A 297 -31.90 17.25 -22.72
C ASP A 297 -31.11 18.53 -23.08
N GLU A 298 -31.39 19.67 -22.43
CA GLU A 298 -30.59 20.90 -22.58
C GLU A 298 -29.14 20.74 -22.09
N MET A 299 -28.91 20.00 -21.00
CA MET A 299 -27.57 19.69 -20.51
C MET A 299 -26.79 18.78 -21.47
N LEU A 300 -27.46 17.87 -22.17
CA LEU A 300 -26.84 17.03 -23.20
C LEU A 300 -26.51 17.84 -24.46
N GLN A 301 -27.39 18.75 -24.88
CA GLN A 301 -27.17 19.61 -26.05
C GLN A 301 -26.08 20.65 -25.81
N SER A 302 -26.00 21.24 -24.61
CA SER A 302 -24.95 22.20 -24.27
C SER A 302 -23.55 21.58 -24.22
N ASN A 303 -23.43 20.29 -23.87
CA ASN A 303 -22.16 19.54 -23.95
C ASN A 303 -21.78 19.15 -25.39
N ALA A 304 -22.75 19.01 -26.30
CA ALA A 304 -22.48 18.75 -27.71
C ALA A 304 -21.91 19.97 -28.46
N ALA A 305 -22.10 21.19 -27.92
CA ALA A 305 -21.56 22.43 -28.50
C ALA A 305 -20.08 22.69 -28.16
N PHE A 306 -19.45 21.85 -27.33
CA PHE A 306 -18.03 21.94 -26.94
C PHE A 306 -17.15 20.81 -27.51
N ASN A 307 -17.67 20.02 -28.46
CA ASN A 307 -16.89 19.07 -29.26
C ASN A 307 -16.81 19.50 -30.72
#